data_AF-A0A917MZF9-F1
#
_entry.id   AF-A0A917MZF9-F1
#
_cell.length_a   1.000
_cell.length_b   1.000
_cell.length_c   1.000
_cell.angle_alpha   90.00
_cell.angle_beta   90.00
_cell.angle_gamma   90.00
#
_symmetry.space_group_name_H-M   'P 1'
#
loop_
_entity.id
_entity.type
_entity.pdbx_description
1 polymer ?
#
loop_
_entity_poly.entity_id
_entity_poly.type
_entity_poly.pdbx_seq_one_letter_code
_entity_poly.pdbx_strand_id
1 'polypeptide(L)'
;MIQIGQWKGYYSYSGEKVNKFRQFENTLFDIEILTVNGNFFTGKVQDDLGTGGTEGVGDITGQIKGNGIDFVKRMPVLTFIVDEKGTRKTFNKKHPPIFYTGEFTNDGQTVNGTWRFKFCFVWLGIIPIPIMPIKGAWSMTLQA
;
A
#
# COMPACT_ATOMS: atom_id res chain seq x y z
N MET A 1 10.53 -8.50 -14.75
CA MET A 1 10.95 -9.26 -13.55
C MET A 1 11.25 -8.25 -12.46
N ILE A 2 10.84 -8.51 -11.21
CA ILE A 2 11.14 -7.59 -10.10
C ILE A 2 12.66 -7.57 -9.84
N GLN A 3 13.22 -6.40 -9.59
CA GLN A 3 14.65 -6.21 -9.33
C GLN A 3 14.87 -5.73 -7.89
N ILE A 4 15.96 -6.19 -7.28
CA ILE A 4 16.46 -5.64 -6.01
C ILE A 4 16.83 -4.17 -6.25
N GLY A 5 16.42 -3.30 -5.34
CA GLY A 5 16.65 -1.86 -5.45
C GLY A 5 15.45 -1.02 -5.04
N GLN A 6 15.53 0.27 -5.39
CA GLN A 6 14.56 1.28 -5.00
C GLN A 6 13.49 1.44 -6.08
N TRP A 7 12.24 1.49 -5.66
CA TRP A 7 11.07 1.66 -6.50
C TRP A 7 10.25 2.81 -5.94
N LYS A 8 9.82 3.72 -6.80
CA LYS A 8 8.93 4.81 -6.41
C LYS A 8 7.58 4.63 -7.04
N GLY A 9 6.54 4.93 -6.30
CA GLY A 9 5.20 4.72 -6.79
C GLY A 9 4.17 5.58 -6.10
N TYR A 10 2.93 5.31 -6.48
CA TYR A 10 1.78 5.92 -5.86
C TYR A 10 0.61 4.95 -5.83
N TYR A 11 -0.33 5.22 -4.93
CA TYR A 11 -1.65 4.58 -4.95
C TYR A 11 -2.76 5.61 -4.80
N SER A 12 -3.90 5.33 -5.41
CA SER A 12 -5.12 6.14 -5.34
C SER A 12 -6.29 5.28 -4.92
N TYR A 13 -7.37 5.90 -4.44
CA TYR A 13 -8.60 5.21 -4.10
C TYR A 13 -9.59 5.30 -5.26
N SER A 14 -10.33 4.22 -5.53
CA SER A 14 -11.29 4.20 -6.64
C SER A 14 -12.61 4.93 -6.36
N GLY A 15 -12.78 5.54 -5.18
CA GLY A 15 -14.02 6.17 -4.76
C GLY A 15 -13.88 7.68 -4.60
N GLU A 16 -14.66 8.46 -5.35
CA GLU A 16 -14.63 9.94 -5.30
C GLU A 16 -14.81 10.49 -3.87
N LYS A 17 -15.68 9.87 -3.06
CA LYS A 17 -15.90 10.27 -1.66
C LYS A 17 -14.63 10.17 -0.84
N VAL A 18 -13.85 9.10 -1.02
CA VAL A 18 -12.60 8.89 -0.27
C VAL A 18 -11.55 9.92 -0.70
N ASN A 19 -11.42 10.19 -2.00
CA ASN A 19 -10.48 11.18 -2.50
C ASN A 19 -10.83 12.60 -2.01
N LYS A 20 -12.12 12.96 -1.96
CA LYS A 20 -12.58 14.24 -1.40
C LYS A 20 -12.19 14.42 0.07
N PHE A 21 -12.35 13.38 0.90
CA PHE A 21 -11.98 13.45 2.32
C PHE A 21 -10.46 13.44 2.54
N ARG A 22 -9.71 12.78 1.65
CA ARG A 22 -8.25 12.69 1.78
C ARG A 22 -7.51 13.95 1.40
N GLN A 23 -8.11 14.81 0.57
CA GLN A 23 -7.47 15.99 -0.03
C GLN A 23 -6.29 15.67 -0.97
N PHE A 24 -6.00 14.39 -1.20
CA PHE A 24 -4.95 13.91 -2.09
C PHE A 24 -5.53 12.88 -3.04
N GLU A 25 -5.26 13.04 -4.34
CA GLU A 25 -5.60 12.06 -5.36
C GLU A 25 -4.72 10.81 -5.24
N ASN A 26 -3.43 11.03 -5.00
CA ASN A 26 -2.41 10.00 -4.93
C ASN A 26 -1.66 10.10 -3.60
N THR A 27 -1.28 8.95 -3.06
CA THR A 27 -0.31 8.84 -1.98
C THR A 27 0.95 8.23 -2.52
N LEU A 28 2.06 8.95 -2.34
CA LEU A 28 3.38 8.53 -2.80
C LEU A 28 3.96 7.52 -1.82
N PHE A 29 4.79 6.62 -2.33
CA PHE A 29 5.56 5.71 -1.51
C PHE A 29 6.90 5.37 -2.17
N ASP A 30 7.83 4.97 -1.32
CA ASP A 30 9.09 4.35 -1.70
C ASP A 30 9.07 2.88 -1.26
N ILE A 31 9.51 1.98 -2.14
CA ILE A 31 9.71 0.56 -1.86
C ILE A 31 11.17 0.22 -2.08
N GLU A 32 11.76 -0.49 -1.11
CA GLU A 32 13.06 -1.14 -1.28
C GLU A 32 12.85 -2.64 -1.38
N ILE A 33 13.16 -3.22 -2.53
CA ILE A 33 13.19 -4.68 -2.71
C ILE A 33 14.53 -5.18 -2.19
N LEU A 34 14.49 -5.99 -1.13
CA LEU A 34 15.69 -6.46 -0.42
C LEU A 34 16.16 -7.83 -0.92
N THR A 35 15.22 -8.73 -1.22
CA THR A 35 15.55 -10.11 -1.61
C THR A 35 14.64 -10.58 -2.72
N VAL A 36 15.19 -11.30 -3.70
CA VAL A 36 14.43 -12.03 -4.72
C VAL A 36 14.92 -13.47 -4.75
N ASN A 37 14.04 -14.41 -4.38
CA ASN A 37 14.33 -15.84 -4.30
C ASN A 37 13.37 -16.61 -5.22
N GLY A 38 13.82 -16.87 -6.45
CA GLY A 38 12.96 -17.42 -7.50
C GLY A 38 11.79 -16.49 -7.80
N ASN A 39 10.57 -16.97 -7.57
CA ASN A 39 9.36 -16.18 -7.80
C ASN A 39 8.93 -15.37 -6.58
N PHE A 40 9.64 -15.42 -5.45
CA PHE A 40 9.27 -14.71 -4.23
C PHE A 40 10.17 -13.51 -3.97
N PHE A 41 9.62 -12.46 -3.37
CA PHE A 41 10.40 -11.30 -2.96
C PHE A 41 9.95 -10.73 -1.60
N THR A 42 10.88 -10.03 -0.95
CA THR A 42 10.61 -9.26 0.26
C THR A 42 11.20 -7.87 0.15
N GLY A 43 10.65 -6.94 0.91
CA GLY A 43 11.11 -5.56 0.90
C GLY A 43 10.54 -4.72 2.02
N LYS A 44 10.91 -3.45 2.00
CA LYS A 44 10.37 -2.40 2.86
C LYS A 44 9.54 -1.43 2.05
N VAL A 45 8.58 -0.77 2.70
CA VAL A 45 7.77 0.29 2.11
C VAL A 45 7.61 1.44 3.08
N GLN A 46 7.73 2.66 2.60
CA GLN A 46 7.47 3.86 3.36
C GLN A 46 6.52 4.75 2.57
N ASP A 47 5.41 5.13 3.18
CA ASP A 47 4.49 6.09 2.56
C ASP A 47 4.93 7.52 2.88
N ASP A 48 4.74 8.41 1.91
CA ASP A 48 4.89 9.83 2.15
C ASP A 48 3.72 10.38 2.96
N LEU A 49 4.04 10.88 4.16
CA LEU A 49 3.05 11.47 5.07
C LEU A 49 2.43 12.75 4.51
N GLY A 50 3.16 13.48 3.66
CA GLY A 50 2.71 14.70 3.00
C GLY A 50 1.57 14.47 2.01
N THR A 51 1.45 13.25 1.48
CA THR A 51 0.41 12.85 0.52
C THR A 51 -0.59 11.85 1.13
N GLY A 52 -0.75 11.88 2.45
CA GLY A 52 -1.76 11.07 3.17
C GLY A 52 -1.32 9.64 3.48
N GLY A 53 -0.01 9.38 3.49
CA GLY A 53 0.61 8.10 3.85
C GLY A 53 0.35 7.61 5.27
N THR A 54 0.58 6.31 5.46
CA THR A 54 0.54 5.63 6.77
C THR A 54 1.90 5.73 7.45
N GLU A 55 1.92 5.99 8.75
CA GLU A 55 3.16 6.16 9.52
C GLU A 55 3.98 4.86 9.65
N GLY A 56 5.30 5.05 9.69
CA GLY A 56 6.29 3.99 9.89
C GLY A 56 6.77 3.31 8.61
N VAL A 57 7.74 2.40 8.77
CA VAL A 57 8.26 1.59 7.68
C VAL A 57 7.59 0.22 7.71
N GLY A 58 6.83 -0.09 6.66
CA GLY A 58 6.15 -1.36 6.49
C GLY A 58 7.02 -2.42 5.83
N ASP A 59 6.53 -3.65 5.92
CA ASP A 59 7.08 -4.80 5.21
C ASP A 59 6.22 -5.13 3.99
N ILE A 60 6.87 -5.56 2.90
CA ILE A 60 6.21 -6.20 1.77
C ILE A 60 6.72 -7.63 1.58
N THR A 61 5.79 -8.52 1.25
CA THR A 61 6.10 -9.90 0.84
C THR A 61 5.24 -10.23 -0.35
N GLY A 62 5.86 -10.69 -1.42
CA GLY A 62 5.15 -10.93 -2.66
C GLY A 62 5.71 -12.07 -3.49
N GLN A 63 5.04 -12.30 -4.61
CA GLN A 63 5.35 -13.31 -5.59
C GLN A 63 5.17 -12.78 -7.02
N ILE A 64 5.88 -13.39 -7.97
CA ILE A 64 5.81 -13.11 -9.41
C ILE A 64 5.24 -14.33 -10.12
N LYS A 65 4.29 -14.12 -11.03
CA LYS A 65 3.71 -15.17 -11.87
C LYS A 65 3.58 -14.67 -13.31
N GLY A 66 4.53 -15.05 -14.17
CA GLY A 66 4.59 -14.52 -15.53
C GLY A 66 4.90 -13.01 -15.54
N ASN A 67 4.03 -12.21 -16.13
CA ASN A 67 4.09 -10.74 -16.07
C ASN A 67 3.40 -10.17 -14.81
N GLY A 68 2.74 -11.01 -14.01
CA GLY A 68 1.98 -10.59 -12.84
C GLY A 68 2.83 -10.51 -11.57
N ILE A 69 2.45 -9.59 -10.68
CA ILE A 69 3.00 -9.42 -9.35
C ILE A 69 1.87 -9.36 -8.33
N ASP A 70 2.02 -10.10 -7.24
CA ASP A 70 1.13 -10.03 -6.08
C ASP A 70 1.97 -9.74 -4.84
N PHE A 71 1.55 -8.82 -3.99
CA PHE A 71 2.20 -8.64 -2.68
C PHE A 71 1.27 -8.17 -1.59
N VAL A 72 1.70 -8.39 -0.36
CA VAL A 72 1.01 -7.93 0.84
C VAL A 72 1.87 -6.91 1.54
N LYS A 73 1.33 -5.70 1.69
CA LYS A 73 1.92 -4.61 2.48
C LYS A 73 1.40 -4.66 3.92
N ARG A 74 2.31 -4.55 4.88
CA ARG A 74 2.03 -4.57 6.31
C ARG A 74 2.67 -3.35 6.98
N MET A 75 1.84 -2.37 7.34
CA MET A 75 2.31 -1.17 8.05
C MET A 75 2.31 -1.39 9.57
N PRO A 76 3.32 -0.88 10.30
CA PRO A 76 3.44 -1.08 11.74
C PRO A 76 2.45 -0.23 12.54
N VAL A 77 1.98 0.88 11.97
CA VAL A 77 1.07 1.83 12.62
C VAL A 77 -0.29 1.83 11.93
N LEU A 78 -1.33 1.68 12.73
CA LEU A 78 -2.71 1.76 12.31
C LEU A 78 -3.09 3.24 12.18
N THR A 79 -3.52 3.65 11.00
CA THR A 79 -3.92 5.03 10.70
C THR A 79 -5.35 5.05 10.20
N PHE A 80 -6.21 5.87 10.81
CA PHE A 80 -7.56 6.13 10.33
C PHE A 80 -7.73 7.57 9.92
N ILE A 81 -8.60 7.81 8.95
CA ILE A 81 -9.19 9.12 8.71
C ILE A 81 -10.46 9.19 9.56
N VAL A 82 -10.55 10.16 10.46
CA VAL A 82 -11.62 10.22 11.48
C VAL A 82 -12.66 11.30 11.20
N ASP A 83 -12.43 12.17 10.22
CA ASP A 83 -13.40 13.20 9.84
C ASP A 83 -13.31 13.57 8.35
N GLU A 84 -14.27 14.40 7.91
CA GLU A 84 -14.36 14.89 6.54
C GLU A 84 -13.25 15.88 6.15
N LYS A 85 -12.51 16.39 7.13
CA LYS A 85 -11.36 17.26 6.92
C LYS A 85 -10.08 16.46 6.70
N GLY A 86 -10.14 15.14 6.69
CA GLY A 86 -8.97 14.29 6.49
C GLY A 86 -8.10 14.15 7.73
N THR A 87 -8.61 14.49 8.92
CA THR A 87 -7.86 14.35 10.17
C THR A 87 -7.47 12.88 10.35
N ARG A 88 -6.18 12.66 10.55
CA ARG A 88 -5.61 11.33 10.76
C ARG A 88 -5.47 11.05 12.24
N LYS A 89 -5.85 9.84 12.66
CA LYS A 89 -5.58 9.31 14.00
C LYS A 89 -4.74 8.05 13.90
N THR A 90 -3.59 8.06 14.54
CA THR A 90 -2.67 6.94 14.58
C THR A 90 -2.78 6.20 15.90
N PHE A 91 -2.59 4.89 15.85
CA PHE A 91 -2.57 4.01 17.01
C PHE A 91 -1.35 3.11 16.90
N ASN A 92 -0.64 2.91 18.02
CA ASN A 92 0.49 1.99 18.11
C ASN A 92 0.03 0.52 18.07
N LYS A 93 -0.50 0.12 16.92
CA LYS A 93 -1.05 -1.19 16.58
C LYS A 93 -0.80 -1.45 15.11
N LYS A 94 -0.67 -2.71 14.72
CA LYS A 94 -0.46 -3.08 13.32
C LYS A 94 -1.67 -2.69 12.46
N HIS A 95 -1.39 -2.11 11.30
CA HIS A 95 -2.40 -1.88 10.29
C HIS A 95 -2.87 -3.23 9.72
N PRO A 96 -4.16 -3.40 9.37
CA PRO A 96 -4.60 -4.52 8.55
C PRO A 96 -3.75 -4.67 7.29
N PRO A 97 -3.52 -5.91 6.81
CA PRO A 97 -2.75 -6.14 5.60
C PRO A 97 -3.46 -5.56 4.37
N ILE A 98 -2.67 -4.97 3.47
CA ILE A 98 -3.13 -4.41 2.20
C ILE A 98 -2.65 -5.34 1.08
N PHE A 99 -3.54 -5.75 0.20
CA PHE A 99 -3.24 -6.69 -0.87
C PHE A 99 -3.10 -5.94 -2.19
N TYR A 100 -1.97 -6.11 -2.85
CA TYR A 100 -1.65 -5.51 -4.14
C TYR A 100 -1.52 -6.61 -5.19
N THR A 101 -2.03 -6.32 -6.39
CA THR A 101 -1.94 -7.15 -7.58
C THR A 101 -1.65 -6.24 -8.76
N GLY A 102 -0.77 -6.62 -9.68
CA GLY A 102 -0.44 -5.80 -10.84
C GLY A 102 0.33 -6.56 -11.91
N GLU A 103 0.67 -5.86 -12.98
CA GLU A 103 1.40 -6.40 -14.12
C GLU A 103 2.54 -5.46 -14.52
N PHE A 104 3.67 -6.06 -14.92
CA PHE A 104 4.79 -5.31 -15.50
C PHE A 104 4.40 -4.75 -16.88
N THR A 105 4.83 -3.52 -17.15
CA THR A 105 4.87 -2.97 -18.51
C THR A 105 5.86 -3.73 -19.39
N ASN A 106 5.75 -3.56 -20.71
CA ASN A 106 6.60 -4.27 -21.67
C ASN A 106 8.10 -3.97 -21.50
N ASP A 107 8.45 -2.79 -20.99
CA ASP A 107 9.84 -2.40 -20.67
C ASP A 107 10.36 -3.03 -19.36
N GLY A 108 9.49 -3.66 -18.57
CA GLY A 108 9.80 -4.26 -17.27
C GLY A 108 10.18 -3.27 -16.17
N GLN A 109 10.08 -1.96 -16.41
CA GLN A 109 10.51 -0.92 -15.47
C GLN A 109 9.36 -0.39 -14.62
N THR A 110 8.13 -0.50 -15.11
CA THR A 110 6.93 -0.04 -14.42
C THR A 110 6.00 -1.21 -14.12
N VAL A 111 5.27 -1.10 -13.02
CA VAL A 111 4.23 -2.04 -12.63
C VAL A 111 2.97 -1.26 -12.34
N ASN A 112 1.85 -1.69 -12.91
CA ASN A 112 0.55 -1.06 -12.69
C ASN A 112 -0.43 -2.09 -12.17
N GLY A 113 -1.36 -1.68 -11.32
CA GLY A 113 -2.34 -2.62 -10.83
C GLY A 113 -3.39 -2.04 -9.91
N THR A 114 -3.98 -2.94 -9.11
CA THR A 114 -4.98 -2.61 -8.10
C THR A 114 -4.55 -3.06 -6.72
N TRP A 115 -5.07 -2.38 -5.70
CA TRP A 115 -4.87 -2.73 -4.31
C TRP A 115 -6.22 -2.81 -3.60
N ARG A 116 -6.28 -3.56 -2.50
CA ARG A 116 -7.50 -3.68 -1.69
C ARG A 116 -7.24 -3.97 -0.21
N PHE A 117 -8.15 -3.45 0.61
CA PHE A 117 -8.45 -3.92 1.96
C PHE A 117 -9.57 -4.95 1.93
N LYS A 118 -9.42 -5.98 2.75
CA LYS A 118 -10.52 -6.90 3.06
C LYS A 118 -11.27 -6.37 4.28
N PHE A 119 -12.56 -6.72 4.38
CA PHE A 119 -13.33 -6.49 5.59
C PHE A 119 -12.62 -7.14 6.78
N CYS A 120 -12.42 -6.37 7.86
CA CYS A 120 -11.89 -6.89 9.11
C CYS A 120 -12.38 -6.06 10.29
N PHE A 121 -12.20 -6.57 11.49
CA PHE A 121 -12.43 -5.83 12.73
C PHE A 121 -11.09 -5.44 13.34
N VAL A 122 -10.99 -4.21 13.80
CA VAL A 122 -9.88 -3.77 14.64
C VAL A 122 -10.40 -3.40 16.02
N TRP A 123 -9.79 -3.97 17.05
CA TRP A 123 -10.17 -3.75 18.43
C TRP A 123 -9.51 -2.48 18.97
N LEU A 124 -10.31 -1.48 19.35
CA LEU A 124 -9.87 -0.30 20.11
C LEU A 124 -10.33 -0.47 21.57
N GLY A 125 -9.44 -1.02 22.40
CA GLY A 125 -9.83 -1.52 23.72
C GLY A 125 -10.78 -2.72 23.56
N ILE A 126 -11.98 -2.63 24.14
CA ILE A 126 -13.03 -3.65 24.06
C ILE A 126 -14.02 -3.44 22.90
N ILE A 127 -13.92 -2.32 22.17
CA ILE A 127 -14.87 -1.98 21.10
C ILE A 127 -14.33 -2.49 19.75
N PRO A 128 -15.03 -3.40 19.06
CA PRO A 128 -14.67 -3.81 17.71
C PRO A 128 -15.10 -2.73 16.71
N ILE A 129 -14.15 -2.18 15.97
CA ILE A 129 -14.40 -1.21 14.90
C ILE A 129 -14.37 -1.96 13.55
N PRO A 130 -15.48 -1.99 12.79
CA PRO A 130 -15.48 -2.58 11.47
C PRO A 130 -14.68 -1.70 10.49
N ILE A 131 -13.78 -2.32 9.74
CA ILE A 131 -13.08 -1.69 8.62
C ILE A 131 -13.69 -2.21 7.34
N MET A 132 -14.33 -1.29 6.60
CA MET A 132 -14.99 -1.61 5.34
C MET A 132 -13.96 -1.94 4.26
N PRO A 133 -14.29 -2.84 3.30
CA PRO A 133 -13.46 -3.07 2.13
C PRO A 133 -13.29 -1.79 1.33
N ILE A 134 -12.04 -1.49 0.97
CA ILE A 134 -11.70 -0.36 0.11
C ILE A 134 -10.70 -0.86 -0.93
N LYS A 135 -10.73 -0.29 -2.13
CA LYS A 135 -9.83 -0.65 -3.22
C LYS A 135 -9.38 0.59 -3.99
N GLY A 136 -8.40 0.38 -4.85
CA GLY A 136 -7.87 1.45 -5.67
C GLY A 136 -6.86 0.97 -6.69
N ALA A 137 -6.22 1.92 -7.36
CA ALA A 137 -5.17 1.68 -8.34
C ALA A 137 -3.80 2.04 -7.76
N TRP A 138 -2.75 1.49 -8.33
CA TRP A 138 -1.38 1.84 -7.98
C TRP A 138 -0.44 1.68 -9.17
N SER A 139 0.69 2.37 -9.10
CA SER A 139 1.80 2.25 -10.04
C SER A 139 3.12 2.37 -9.29
N MET A 140 4.17 1.69 -9.74
CA MET A 140 5.54 1.92 -9.28
C MET A 140 6.55 1.73 -10.41
N THR A 141 7.66 2.46 -10.34
CA THR A 141 8.74 2.44 -11.32
C THR A 141 10.10 2.28 -10.63
N LEU A 142 10.94 1.41 -11.19
CA LEU A 142 12.31 1.19 -10.74
C LEU A 142 13.09 2.50 -10.85
N GLN A 143 13.83 2.86 -9.80
CA GLN A 143 14.76 3.98 -9.84
C GLN A 143 16.11 3.50 -10.36
N ALA A 144 16.69 4.26 -11.29
CA ALA A 144 18.02 4.03 -11.86
C ALA A 144 19.15 4.37 -10.87
#